data_AF-A0A2S8PB93-F1
#
_entry.id   AF-A0A2S8PB93-F1
#
_cell.length_a   1.000
_cell.length_b   1.000
_cell.length_c   1.000
_cell.angle_alpha   90.00
_cell.angle_beta   90.00
_cell.angle_gamma   90.00
#
_symmetry.space_group_name_H-M   'P 1'
#
loop_
_entity.id
_entity.type
_entity.pdbx_description
1 polymer ?
#
loop_
_entity_poly.entity_id
_entity_poly.type
_entity_poly.pdbx_seq_one_letter_code
_entity_poly.pdbx_strand_id
1 'polypeptide(L)' 'SMIGEYQTEMYARGSAQAELYPSDIDKFLVPILPDDIQQFIGELVQESLIAEFESKQLLELAKKRVEDFIEGACL' A
#
# COMPACT_ATOMS: atom_id res chain seq x y z
N SER A 1 -0.15 8.05 -2.45
CA SER A 1 -0.33 8.91 -3.64
C SER A 1 0.21 10.28 -3.29
N MET A 2 1.01 10.90 -4.17
CA MET A 2 1.63 12.22 -3.92
C MET A 2 0.59 13.28 -3.55
N ILE A 3 -0.58 13.28 -4.18
CA ILE A 3 -1.64 14.26 -3.90
C ILE A 3 -2.21 14.08 -2.48
N GLY A 4 -2.44 12.83 -2.05
CA GLY A 4 -2.93 12.55 -0.70
C GLY A 4 -1.92 12.89 0.40
N GLU A 5 -0.64 12.67 0.11
CA GLU A 5 0.48 13.06 0.98
C GLU A 5 0.56 14.60 1.11
N TYR A 6 0.53 15.33 -0.02
CA TYR A 6 0.52 16.79 0.01
C TYR A 6 -0.68 17.38 0.74
N GLN A 7 -1.87 16.79 0.63
CA GLN A 7 -3.04 17.25 1.40
C GLN A 7 -2.86 16.98 2.90
N THR A 8 -2.27 15.85 3.27
CA THR A 8 -1.89 15.56 4.66
C THR A 8 -0.92 16.62 5.20
N GLU A 9 0.14 16.93 4.46
CA GLU A 9 1.12 17.95 4.84
C GLU A 9 0.52 19.36 4.94
N MET A 10 -0.36 19.72 4.00
CA MET A 10 -1.03 21.02 3.97
C MET A 10 -1.88 21.28 5.20
N TYR A 11 -2.57 20.24 5.67
CA TYR A 11 -3.53 20.36 6.76
C TYR A 11 -3.00 19.93 8.13
N ALA A 12 -1.87 19.22 8.19
CA ALA A 12 -1.23 18.85 9.44
C ALA A 12 -0.90 20.09 10.30
N ARG A 13 -1.19 20.00 11.59
CA ARG A 13 -0.91 21.03 12.61
C ARG A 13 0.00 20.49 13.70
N GLY A 14 0.53 21.36 14.55
CA GLY A 14 1.40 20.99 15.67
C GLY A 14 2.88 21.16 15.34
N SER A 15 3.62 21.77 16.28
CA SER A 15 5.03 22.14 16.07
C SER A 15 6.01 21.01 16.41
N ALA A 16 5.62 20.09 17.30
CA ALA A 16 6.46 18.97 17.75
C ALA A 16 5.96 17.61 17.25
N GLN A 17 4.64 17.45 17.11
CA GLN A 17 4.00 16.28 16.53
C GLN A 17 2.96 16.77 15.53
N ALA A 18 3.06 16.27 14.31
CA ALA A 18 2.07 16.54 13.28
C ALA A 18 0.78 15.80 13.64
N GLU A 19 -0.31 16.54 13.75
CA GLU A 19 -1.64 16.03 14.04
C GLU A 19 -2.60 16.48 12.93
N LEU A 20 -3.45 15.56 12.49
CA LEU A 20 -4.48 15.81 11.49
C LEU A 20 -5.85 15.63 12.14
N TYR A 21 -6.58 16.74 12.33
CA TYR A 21 -7.89 16.71 12.97
C TYR A 21 -8.97 16.21 12.00
N PRO A 22 -10.04 15.57 12.48
CA PRO A 22 -11.16 15.16 11.63
C PRO A 22 -11.73 16.30 10.76
N SER A 23 -11.86 17.50 11.34
CA SER A 23 -12.32 18.70 10.62
C SER A 23 -11.39 19.18 9.50
N ASP A 24 -10.13 18.75 9.52
CA ASP A 24 -9.15 18.99 8.48
C ASP A 24 -9.18 17.90 7.40
N ILE A 25 -9.49 16.65 7.77
CA ILE A 25 -9.72 15.55 6.82
C ILE A 25 -10.92 15.87 5.93
N ASP A 26 -11.98 16.47 6.48
CA ASP A 26 -13.17 16.90 5.73
C ASP A 26 -12.86 17.89 4.59
N LYS A 27 -11.68 18.50 4.59
CA LYS A 27 -11.24 19.46 3.56
C LYS A 27 -10.51 18.78 2.39
N PHE A 28 -10.25 17.47 2.49
CA PHE A 28 -9.52 16.75 1.45
C PHE A 28 -10.35 16.71 0.18
N LEU A 29 -9.71 17.08 -0.93
CA LEU A 29 -10.26 16.92 -2.26
C LEU A 29 -10.13 15.45 -2.66
N VAL A 30 -11.27 14.79 -2.76
CA VAL A 30 -11.42 13.43 -3.26
C VAL A 30 -12.34 13.46 -4.48
N PRO A 31 -11.85 13.13 -5.69
CA PRO A 31 -12.71 13.10 -6.87
C PRO A 31 -13.69 11.93 -6.75
N ILE A 32 -14.99 12.23 -6.82
CA ILE A 32 -16.03 11.22 -6.91
C ILE A 32 -16.28 10.94 -8.38
N LEU A 33 -15.80 9.78 -8.84
CA LEU A 33 -15.95 9.31 -10.22
C LEU A 33 -17.28 8.54 -10.38
N PRO A 34 -17.74 8.28 -11.62
CA PRO A 34 -18.83 7.35 -11.85
C PRO A 34 -18.56 5.96 -11.23
N ASP A 35 -19.61 5.30 -10.73
CA ASP A 35 -19.49 4.07 -9.93
C ASP A 35 -18.80 2.92 -10.69
N ASP A 36 -19.03 2.80 -12.00
CA ASP A 36 -18.39 1.83 -12.87
C ASP A 36 -16.87 2.04 -12.94
N ILE A 37 -16.44 3.29 -13.03
CA ILE A 37 -15.01 3.66 -13.01
C ILE A 37 -14.41 3.43 -11.62
N GLN A 38 -15.13 3.77 -10.54
CA GLN A 38 -14.66 3.50 -9.18
C GLN A 38 -14.46 2.01 -8.95
N GLN A 39 -15.42 1.19 -9.37
CA GLN A 39 -15.36 -0.26 -9.25
C GLN A 39 -14.20 -0.83 -10.07
N PHE A 40 -14.05 -0.42 -11.33
CA PHE A 40 -12.95 -0.86 -12.19
C PHE A 40 -11.58 -0.55 -11.59
N ILE A 41 -11.38 0.67 -11.07
CA ILE A 41 -10.13 1.03 -10.38
C ILE A 41 -9.94 0.18 -9.12
N GLY A 42 -11.00 -0.04 -8.34
CA GLY A 42 -10.97 -0.85 -7.13
C GLY A 42 -10.53 -2.29 -7.39
N GLU A 43 -11.08 -2.92 -8.44
CA GLU A 43 -10.73 -4.26 -8.88
C GLU A 43 -9.23 -4.34 -9.25
N LEU A 44 -8.73 -3.40 -10.06
CA LEU A 44 -7.31 -3.36 -10.44
C LEU A 44 -6.37 -3.20 -9.24
N VAL A 45 -6.73 -2.33 -8.29
CA VAL A 45 -5.92 -2.13 -7.07
C VAL A 45 -5.92 -3.40 -6.23
N GLN A 46 -7.07 -4.05 -6.07
CA GLN A 46 -7.18 -5.30 -5.31
C GLN A 46 -6.35 -6.42 -5.95
N GLU A 47 -6.47 -6.61 -7.26
CA GLU A 47 -5.68 -7.59 -8.01
C GLU A 47 -4.18 -7.34 -7.87
N SER A 48 -3.75 -6.07 -7.97
CA SER A 48 -2.34 -5.69 -7.80
C SER A 48 -1.81 -6.06 -6.41
N LEU A 49 -2.59 -5.83 -5.35
CA LEU A 49 -2.18 -6.13 -3.98
C LEU A 49 -2.09 -7.63 -3.72
N ILE A 50 -3.03 -8.42 -4.28
CA ILE A 50 -2.99 -9.89 -4.21
C ILE A 50 -1.75 -10.41 -4.94
N ALA A 51 -1.50 -9.95 -6.16
CA ALA A 51 -0.33 -10.37 -6.93
C ALA A 51 0.99 -10.00 -6.24
N GLU A 52 1.08 -8.83 -5.60
CA GLU A 52 2.25 -8.44 -4.83
C GLU A 52 2.47 -9.37 -3.63
N PHE A 53 1.41 -9.72 -2.90
CA PHE A 53 1.47 -10.64 -1.78
C PHE A 53 1.95 -12.02 -2.22
N GLU A 54 1.35 -12.59 -3.26
CA GLU A 54 1.72 -13.90 -3.81
C GLU A 54 3.18 -13.91 -4.30
N SER A 55 3.61 -12.86 -4.98
CA SER A 55 4.99 -12.70 -5.44
C SER A 55 5.99 -12.75 -4.28
N LYS A 56 5.71 -12.03 -3.18
CA LYS A 56 6.55 -12.06 -1.97
C LYS A 56 6.60 -13.46 -1.34
N GLN A 57 5.46 -14.16 -1.27
CA GLN A 57 5.42 -15.52 -0.74
C GLN A 57 6.22 -16.51 -1.58
N LEU A 58 6.08 -16.42 -2.91
CA LEU A 58 6.83 -17.26 -3.84
C LEU A 58 8.33 -17.01 -3.74
N LEU A 59 8.74 -15.75 -3.59
CA LEU A 59 10.14 -15.38 -3.40
C LEU A 59 10.72 -15.98 -2.12
N GLU A 60 10.02 -15.87 -0.99
CA GLU A 60 10.49 -16.45 0.28
C GLU A 60 10.54 -17.98 0.24
N LEU A 61 9.55 -18.62 -0.39
CA LEU A 61 9.57 -20.06 -0.61
C LEU A 61 10.76 -20.49 -1.47
N ALA A 62 11.08 -19.73 -2.52
CA ALA A 62 12.22 -20.01 -3.39
C ALA A 62 13.55 -19.85 -2.63
N LYS A 63 13.72 -18.79 -1.83
CA LYS A 63 14.91 -18.59 -0.98
C LYS A 63 15.10 -19.75 -0.02
N LYS A 64 14.05 -20.10 0.74
CA LYS A 64 14.10 -21.18 1.72
C LYS A 64 14.49 -22.51 1.08
N ARG A 65 13.94 -22.83 -0.11
CA ARG A 65 14.32 -24.05 -0.83
C ARG A 65 15.79 -24.07 -1.23
N VAL A 66 16.37 -22.92 -1.57
CA VAL A 66 17.81 -22.83 -1.87
C VAL A 66 18.64 -23.03 -0.60
N GLU A 67 18.24 -22.43 0.53
CA GLU A 67 18.89 -22.63 1.83
C GLU A 67 18.85 -24.10 2.25
N ASP A 68 17.66 -24.72 2.26
CA ASP A 68 17.46 -26.13 2.61
C ASP A 68 18.32 -27.07 1.71
N PHE A 69 18.44 -26.74 0.41
CA PHE A 69 19.26 -27.51 -0.52
C PHE A 69 20.76 -27.40 -0.23
N ILE A 70 21.24 -26.20 0.12
CA ILE A 70 22.64 -25.96 0.48
C ILE A 70 22.97 -26.65 1.80
N GLU A 71 22.11 -26.52 2.82
CA GLU A 71 22.30 -27.16 4.12
C GLU A 71 22.27 -28.69 3.99
N GLY A 72 21.34 -29.23 3.20
CA GLY A 72 21.24 -30.67 2.93
C GLY A 72 22.39 -31.24 2.11
N ALA A 73 23.05 -30.44 1.28
CA ALA A 73 24.25 -30.86 0.52
C ALA A 73 25.54 -30.84 1.35
N CYS A 74 25.51 -30.22 2.55
CA CYS A 74 26.64 -30.17 3.48
C CYS A 74 26.63 -31.29 4.55
N LEU A 75 25.60 -32.17 4.54
CA LEU A 75 25.51 -33.39 5.35
C LEU A 75 25.89 -34.62 4.52
#